data_AF-A0A2N7W982-F1
#
_entry.id   AF-A0A2N7W982-F1
#
_cell.length_a   1.000
_cell.length_b   1.000
_cell.length_c   1.000
_cell.angle_alpha   90.00
_cell.angle_beta   90.00
_cell.angle_gamma   90.00
#
_symmetry.space_group_name_H-M   'P 1'
#
loop_
_entity.id
_entity.type
_entity.pdbx_description
1 polymer ?
#
loop_
_entity_poly.entity_id
_entity_poly.type
_entity_poly.pdbx_seq_one_letter_code
_entity_poly.pdbx_strand_id
1 'polypeptide(L)' 'MQTGTVRDEEGNEFAGQKRPNGSVTWKVGSMTRYADIGDFADLGFTWTPAPADDDAPLAYREPVDAPRFFRITGEGL' A
#
# COMPACT_ATOMS: atom_id res chain seq x y z
N MET A 1 -0.64 -13.95 6.03
CA MET A 1 0.64 -13.20 6.04
C MET A 1 0.30 -11.76 5.70
N GLN A 2 0.84 -10.78 6.43
CA GLN A 2 0.50 -9.36 6.25
C GLN A 2 1.72 -8.62 5.73
N THR A 3 1.56 -7.85 4.66
CA THR A 3 2.59 -6.94 4.12
C THR A 3 2.53 -5.60 4.82
N GLY A 4 3.65 -4.87 4.83
CA GLY A 4 3.75 -3.57 5.48
C GLY A 4 5.14 -2.98 5.36
N THR A 5 5.38 -1.93 6.12
CA THR A 5 6.62 -1.15 6.11
C THR A 5 7.24 -1.22 7.50
N VAL A 6 8.55 -1.49 7.55
CA VAL A 6 9.38 -1.36 8.75
C VAL A 6 10.10 -0.03 8.66
N ARG A 7 9.97 0.81 9.69
CA ARG A 7 10.70 2.08 9.81
C ARG A 7 11.74 1.99 10.92
N ASP A 8 12.97 2.42 10.66
CA ASP A 8 14.02 2.52 11.68
C ASP A 8 14.06 3.88 12.39
N GLU A 9 14.89 4.02 13.44
CA GLU A 9 15.06 5.27 14.19
C GLU A 9 15.66 6.41 13.36
N GLU A 10 16.44 6.09 12.32
CA GLU A 10 16.99 7.06 11.37
C GLU A 10 15.91 7.54 10.37
N GLY A 11 14.74 6.90 10.36
CA GLY A 11 13.60 7.20 9.52
C GLY A 11 13.60 6.50 8.17
N ASN A 12 14.49 5.52 7.94
CA ASN A 12 14.44 4.76 6.68
C ASN A 12 13.30 3.76 6.70
N GLU A 13 12.66 3.60 5.55
CA GLU A 13 11.49 2.73 5.37
C GLU A 13 11.85 1.53 4.50
N PHE A 14 11.53 0.33 5.00
CA PHE A 14 11.81 -0.93 4.35
C PHE A 14 10.52 -1.71 4.15
N ALA A 15 10.32 -2.28 2.97
CA ALA A 15 9.23 -3.22 2.76
C ALA A 15 9.45 -4.48 3.61
N GLY A 16 8.43 -4.86 4.38
CA GLY A 16 8.45 -6.04 5.22
C GLY A 16 7.19 -6.89 5.12
N GLN A 17 7.28 -8.09 5.68
CA GLN A 17 6.21 -9.06 5.72
C GLN A 17 6.13 -9.69 7.11
N LYS A 18 4.98 -9.50 7.76
CA LYS A 18 4.63 -10.11 9.03
C LYS A 18 4.03 -11.50 8.79
N ARG A 19 4.66 -12.50 9.41
CA ARG A 19 4.25 -13.90 9.41
C ARG A 19 3.24 -14.16 10.54
N PRO A 20 2.42 -15.21 10.44
CA PRO A 20 1.41 -15.54 11.45
C PRO A 20 2.01 -15.93 12.81
N ASN A 21 3.30 -16.27 12.86
CA ASN A 21 4.03 -16.59 14.09
C ASN A 21 4.52 -15.35 14.86
N GLY A 22 4.21 -14.13 14.42
CA GLY A 22 4.66 -12.88 15.06
C GLY A 22 5.92 -12.26 14.46
N SER A 23 6.71 -13.02 13.68
CA SER A 23 7.95 -12.52 13.10
C SER A 23 7.72 -11.64 11.87
N VAL A 24 8.51 -10.58 11.74
CA VAL A 24 8.56 -9.70 10.57
C VAL A 24 9.87 -9.94 9.81
N THR A 25 9.79 -10.02 8.49
CA THR A 25 10.95 -10.11 7.59
C THR A 25 11.00 -8.89 6.69
N TRP A 26 12.15 -8.21 6.59
CA TRP A 26 12.33 -7.04 5.73
C TRP A 26 13.72 -7.03 5.09
N LYS A 27 13.92 -6.22 4.06
CA LYS A 27 15.22 -6.08 3.37
C LYS A 27 15.83 -4.71 3.61
N VAL A 28 17.10 -4.69 4.04
CA VAL A 28 17.93 -3.49 4.18
C VAL A 28 19.06 -3.62 3.15
N GLY A 29 18.94 -2.90 2.04
CA GLY A 29 19.82 -3.09 0.88
C GLY A 29 19.76 -4.53 0.35
N SER A 30 20.89 -5.24 0.38
CA SER A 30 20.98 -6.66 -0.01
C SER A 30 20.75 -7.65 1.14
N MET A 31 20.64 -7.17 2.38
CA MET A 31 20.51 -8.01 3.56
C MET A 31 19.04 -8.24 3.92
N THR A 32 18.66 -9.50 4.13
CA THR A 32 17.33 -9.84 4.67
C THR A 32 17.43 -9.98 6.19
N ARG A 33 16.57 -9.27 6.91
CA ARG A 33 16.48 -9.27 8.37
C ARG A 33 15.19 -9.95 8.82
N TYR A 34 15.23 -10.51 10.02
CA TYR A 34 14.10 -11.17 10.68
C TYR A 34 14.13 -10.81 12.15
N ALA A 35 13.00 -10.37 12.70
CA ALA A 35 12.83 -10.12 14.13
C ALA A 35 11.38 -10.38 14.55
N ASP A 36 11.14 -10.62 15.83
CA ASP A 36 9.78 -10.68 16.34
C ASP A 36 9.19 -9.28 16.46
N ILE A 37 7.90 -9.14 16.18
CA ILE A 37 7.22 -7.85 16.31
C ILE A 37 7.24 -7.32 17.75
N GLY A 38 7.33 -8.20 18.76
CA GLY A 38 7.47 -7.81 20.16
C GLY A 38 8.80 -7.11 20.47
N ASP A 39 9.86 -7.44 19.73
CA ASP A 39 11.19 -6.86 19.91
C ASP A 39 11.38 -5.54 19.13
N PHE A 40 10.42 -5.15 18.28
CA PHE A 40 10.55 -3.97 17.43
C PHE A 40 10.82 -2.69 18.23
N ALA A 41 10.10 -2.49 19.35
CA ALA A 41 10.29 -1.33 20.20
C ALA A 41 11.69 -1.29 20.85
N ASP A 42 12.25 -2.44 21.21
CA ASP A 42 13.59 -2.54 21.80
C ASP A 42 14.69 -2.34 20.75
N LEU A 43 14.44 -2.80 19.54
CA LEU A 43 15.34 -2.69 18.39
C LEU A 43 15.23 -1.35 17.64
N GLY A 44 14.39 -0.42 18.09
CA GLY A 44 14.20 0.88 17.44
C GLY A 44 13.46 0.81 16.09
N PHE A 45 12.71 -0.27 15.84
CA PHE A 45 11.90 -0.42 14.64
C PHE A 45 10.42 -0.17 14.92
N THR A 46 9.70 0.35 13.92
CA THR A 46 8.25 0.48 13.92
C THR A 46 7.65 -0.28 12.75
N TRP A 47 6.57 -1.03 12.98
CA TRP A 47 5.84 -1.72 11.93
C TRP A 47 4.57 -0.96 11.58
N THR A 48 4.42 -0.64 10.30
CA THR A 48 3.21 -0.06 9.74
C THR A 48 2.59 -1.09 8.79
N PRO A 49 1.44 -1.69 9.10
CA PRO A 49 0.77 -2.58 8.16
C PRO A 49 0.41 -1.80 6.89
N ALA A 50 0.64 -2.39 5.72
CA ALA A 50 0.13 -1.82 4.48
C ALA A 50 -1.40 -1.79 4.58
N PRO A 51 -2.07 -0.74 4.07
CA PRO A 51 -3.51 -0.77 3.94
C PRO A 51 -3.86 -2.07 3.19
N ALA A 52 -4.81 -2.84 3.72
CA ALA A 52 -5.43 -3.86 2.91
C ALA A 52 -5.98 -3.15 1.67
N ASP A 53 -5.92 -3.79 0.50
CA ASP A 53 -6.30 -3.24 -0.82
C ASP A 53 -7.73 -2.61 -0.85
N ASP A 54 -8.50 -2.75 0.23
CA ASP A 54 -9.82 -2.14 0.46
C ASP A 54 -9.77 -0.67 0.93
N ASP A 55 -8.62 -0.17 1.41
CA ASP A 55 -8.44 1.21 1.93
C ASP A 55 -7.48 2.04 1.05
N ALA A 56 -7.35 1.69 -0.24
CA ALA A 56 -7.07 2.74 -1.20
C ALA A 56 -8.30 3.65 -1.16
N PRO A 57 -8.18 4.98 -0.90
CA PRO A 57 -9.31 5.85 -1.19
C PRO A 57 -9.67 5.53 -2.63
N LEU A 58 -10.91 5.09 -2.86
CA LEU A 58 -11.53 5.07 -4.17
C LEU A 58 -11.30 6.48 -4.69
N ALA A 59 -10.18 6.69 -5.39
CA ALA A 59 -9.93 7.89 -6.16
C ALA A 59 -11.16 7.90 -7.04
N TYR A 60 -12.06 8.84 -6.74
CA TYR A 60 -13.30 9.06 -7.44
C TYR A 60 -12.89 9.28 -8.89
N ARG A 61 -12.78 8.19 -9.65
CA ARG A 61 -12.67 8.22 -11.10
C ARG A 61 -14.10 8.49 -11.50
N GLU A 62 -14.47 9.77 -11.48
CA GLU A 62 -15.60 10.22 -12.28
C GLU A 62 -15.47 9.52 -13.65
N PRO A 63 -16.48 8.77 -14.10
CA PRO A 63 -16.46 8.36 -15.49
C PRO A 63 -16.44 9.67 -16.29
N VAL A 64 -15.33 9.94 -16.97
CA VAL A 64 -15.29 10.96 -18.00
C VAL A 64 -16.36 10.53 -19.01
N ASP A 65 -17.52 11.18 -18.91
CA ASP A 65 -18.69 11.01 -19.78
C ASP A 65 -18.16 11.02 -21.21
N ALA A 66 -18.25 9.85 -21.87
CA ALA A 66 -17.83 9.64 -23.24
C ALA A 66 -18.37 10.76 -24.15
N PRO A 67 -17.67 11.14 -25.24
CA PRO A 67 -18.06 12.26 -26.08
C PRO A 67 -19.49 12.09 -26.59
N ARG A 68 -20.37 13.03 -26.23
CA ARG A 68 -21.74 13.11 -26.74
C ARG A 68 -21.69 13.47 -28.22
N PHE A 69 -21.59 12.45 -29.08
CA PHE A 69 -21.93 12.61 -30.49
C PHE A 69 -23.43 12.80 -30.61
N PHE A 70 -23.89 14.05 -30.71
CA PHE A 70 -25.24 14.32 -31.15
C PHE A 70 -25.30 14.07 -32.66
N ARG A 71 -25.96 12.98 -33.04
CA ARG A 71 -26.43 12.77 -34.41
C ARG A 71 -27.64 13.66 -34.59
N ILE A 72 -27.46 14.83 -35.20
CA ILE A 72 -28.61 15.63 -35.67
C ILE A 72 -29.10 14.93 -36.95
N THR A 73 -29.99 13.96 -36.77
CA THR A 73 -30.86 13.48 -37.85
C THR A 73 -31.75 14.64 -38.27
N GLY A 74 -31.59 15.10 -39.51
CA GLY A 74 -32.46 16.09 -40.10
C GLY A 74 -33.87 15.54 -40.30
N GLU A 75 -34.85 16.35 -39.90
CA GLU A 75 -36.17 16.54 -40.52
C GLU A 75 -36.44 18.03 -40.27
N GLY A 76 -36.46 18.94 -41.25
CA GLY A 76 -37.36 18.99 -42.39
C GLY A 76 -38.38 20.12 -42.15
N LEU A 77 -38.14 21.30 -42.75
CA LEU A 77 -39.13 22.33 -43.13
C LEU A 77 -38.45 23.38 -44.03
#